data_AF-A0AA88RXW5-F1
#
_entry.id   AF-A0AA88RXW5-F1
#
_cell.length_a   1.000
_cell.length_b   1.000
_cell.length_c   1.000
_cell.angle_alpha   90.00
_cell.angle_beta   90.00
_cell.angle_gamma   90.00
#
_symmetry.space_group_name_H-M   'P 1'
#
loop_
_entity.id
_entity.type
_entity.pdbx_description
1 polymer ?
#
loop_
_entity_poly.entity_id
_entity_poly.type
_entity_poly.pdbx_seq_one_letter_code
_entity_poly.pdbx_strand_id
1 'polypeptide(L)' 'MGLPMRLFSVIFLVLMLHMATDIGPMVAEARTCESQSQRFKGPCVSKTNCASVCHTEGFHGGHCRGLRRRCFCTKHC' A
#
# COMPACT_ATOMS: atom_id res chain seq x y z
N MET A 1 47.93 -2.62 -27.56
CA MET A 1 47.45 -2.62 -26.16
C MET A 1 46.19 -1.76 -25.96
N GLY A 2 45.34 -1.57 -26.98
CA GLY A 2 44.20 -0.64 -26.91
C GLY A 2 42.81 -1.28 -26.93
N LEU A 3 42.67 -2.48 -27.52
CA LEU A 3 41.43 -3.25 -27.51
C LEU A 3 40.94 -3.66 -26.10
N PRO A 4 41.78 -4.17 -25.18
CA PRO A 4 41.31 -4.62 -23.87
C PRO A 4 40.80 -3.43 -23.03
N MET A 5 41.55 -2.32 -22.96
CA MET A 5 41.13 -1.12 -22.22
C MET A 5 39.80 -0.52 -22.73
N ARG A 6 39.53 -0.60 -24.03
CA ARG A 6 38.27 -0.14 -24.62
C ARG A 6 37.10 -1.06 -24.25
N LEU A 7 37.32 -2.37 -24.26
CA LEU A 7 36.33 -3.35 -23.81
C LEU A 7 36.02 -3.18 -22.33
N PHE A 8 37.04 -3.00 -21.48
CA PHE A 8 36.85 -2.71 -20.05
C PHE A 8 36.04 -1.42 -19.84
N SER A 9 36.34 -0.37 -20.60
CA SER A 9 35.60 0.90 -20.53
C SER A 9 34.14 0.74 -20.94
N VAL A 10 33.85 0.02 -22.02
CA VAL A 10 32.48 -0.26 -22.48
C VAL A 10 31.72 -1.10 -21.45
N ILE A 11 32.34 -2.17 -20.92
CA ILE A 11 31.73 -3.02 -19.89
C ILE A 11 31.41 -2.20 -18.63
N PHE A 12 32.32 -1.32 -18.21
CA PHE A 12 32.12 -0.45 -17.06
C PHE A 12 30.98 0.55 -17.29
N LEU A 13 30.91 1.18 -18.47
CA LEU A 13 29.83 2.09 -18.84
C LEU A 13 28.47 1.37 -18.89
N VAL A 14 28.42 0.16 -19.46
CA VAL A 14 27.20 -0.66 -19.48
C VAL A 14 26.78 -1.03 -18.07
N LEU A 15 27.72 -1.43 -17.20
CA LEU A 15 27.43 -1.75 -15.80
C LEU A 15 26.82 -0.55 -15.07
N MET A 16 27.40 0.65 -15.22
CA MET A 16 26.87 1.87 -14.62
C MET A 16 25.46 2.21 -15.12
N LEU A 17 25.16 1.95 -16.40
CA LEU A 17 23.83 2.17 -16.98
C LEU A 17 22.76 1.23 -16.40
N HIS A 18 23.13 -0.02 -16.09
CA HIS A 18 22.19 -0.99 -15.50
C HIS A 18 21.73 -0.55 -14.11
N MET A 19 22.62 0.06 -13.31
CA MET A 19 22.30 0.52 -11.95
C MET A 19 21.36 1.73 -11.91
N ALA A 20 21.14 2.41 -13.04
CA ALA A 20 20.26 3.56 -13.15
C ALA A 20 18.78 3.18 -13.42
N THR A 21 18.50 1.89 -13.67
CA THR A 21 17.17 1.44 -14.12
C THR A 21 16.19 1.05 -13.01
N ASP A 22 16.61 1.10 -11.74
CA ASP A 22 15.76 0.83 -10.58
C ASP A 22 14.90 2.04 -10.14
N ILE A 23 14.50 2.91 -11.08
CA ILE A 23 13.45 3.90 -10.83
C ILE A 23 12.15 3.34 -11.39
N GLY A 24 11.67 2.28 -10.76
CA GLY A 24 10.28 1.84 -10.93
C GLY A 24 9.32 2.94 -10.49
N PRO A 25 8.08 2.95 -10.98
CA PRO A 25 7.08 3.90 -10.51
C PRO A 25 6.99 3.78 -8.99
N MET A 26 7.30 4.86 -8.28
CA MET A 26 7.05 4.96 -6.86
C MET A 26 5.53 5.05 -6.70
N VAL A 27 4.88 3.88 -6.65
CA VAL A 27 3.47 3.80 -6.30
C VAL A 27 3.41 4.24 -4.85
N ALA A 28 3.07 5.51 -4.65
CA ALA A 28 2.70 6.01 -3.34
C ALA A 28 1.42 5.27 -2.95
N GLU A 29 1.55 4.17 -2.22
CA GLU A 29 0.45 3.53 -1.51
C GLU A 29 -0.24 4.63 -0.71
N ALA A 30 -1.46 5.02 -1.12
CA ALA A 30 -2.23 6.02 -0.39
C ALA A 30 -2.37 5.52 1.06
N ARG A 31 -2.05 6.38 2.02
CA ARG A 31 -2.09 6.00 3.43
C ARG A 31 -3.52 5.58 3.75
N THR A 32 -3.67 4.52 4.53
CA THR A 32 -5.01 4.09 4.96
C THR A 32 -5.26 4.63 6.35
N CYS A 33 -6.27 5.48 6.47
CA CYS A 33 -6.75 5.99 7.75
C CYS A 33 -7.88 5.11 8.26
N GLU A 34 -7.90 4.88 9.57
CA GLU A 34 -8.93 4.09 10.25
C GLU A 34 -9.66 4.93 11.31
N SER A 35 -10.98 4.72 11.45
CA SER A 35 -11.76 5.27 12.57
C SER A 35 -12.81 4.27 13.05
N GLN A 36 -13.14 4.30 14.35
CA GLN A 36 -14.22 3.46 14.86
C GLN A 36 -15.58 3.93 14.29
N SER A 37 -16.37 3.01 13.74
CA SER A 37 -17.72 3.28 13.24
C SER A 37 -18.62 3.84 14.35
N GLN A 38 -19.40 4.87 14.03
CA GLN A 38 -20.37 5.47 14.96
C GLN A 38 -21.75 4.81 14.88
N ARG A 39 -22.09 4.25 13.71
CA ARG A 39 -23.40 3.64 13.46
C ARG A 39 -23.42 2.15 13.78
N PHE A 40 -22.28 1.45 13.71
CA PHE A 40 -22.22 0.03 14.00
C PHE A 40 -22.49 -0.25 15.49
N LYS A 41 -23.43 -1.15 15.77
CA LYS A 41 -23.83 -1.52 17.14
C LYS A 41 -23.53 -2.99 17.41
N GLY A 42 -23.04 -3.26 18.62
CA GLY A 42 -22.75 -4.63 19.09
C GLY A 42 -21.43 -5.19 18.55
N PRO A 43 -21.19 -6.49 18.81
CA PRO A 43 -19.97 -7.18 18.38
C PRO A 43 -19.96 -7.41 16.86
N CYS A 44 -18.85 -7.07 16.24
CA CYS A 44 -18.55 -7.23 14.84
C CYS A 44 -18.22 -8.69 14.53
N VAL A 45 -19.24 -9.41 14.05
CA VAL A 45 -19.16 -10.81 13.61
C VAL A 45 -18.96 -10.93 12.10
N SER A 46 -19.36 -9.92 11.34
CA SER A 46 -19.27 -9.88 9.88
C SER A 46 -18.51 -8.66 9.40
N LYS A 47 -17.40 -8.88 8.70
CA LYS A 47 -16.62 -7.82 8.05
C LYS A 47 -17.40 -7.14 6.93
N THR A 48 -18.19 -7.90 6.17
CA THR A 48 -19.01 -7.34 5.08
C THR A 48 -20.08 -6.41 5.62
N ASN A 49 -20.75 -6.79 6.71
CA ASN A 49 -21.73 -5.91 7.35
C ASN A 49 -21.06 -4.63 7.91
N CYS A 50 -19.89 -4.77 8.55
CA CYS A 50 -19.10 -3.62 9.01
C CYS A 50 -18.72 -2.69 7.84
N ALA A 51 -18.21 -3.23 6.73
CA ALA A 51 -17.89 -2.45 5.53
C ALA A 51 -19.13 -1.74 4.95
N SER A 52 -20.28 -2.41 4.86
CA SER A 52 -21.54 -1.81 4.41
C SER A 52 -21.95 -0.61 5.28
N VAL A 53 -21.86 -0.72 6.61
CA VAL A 53 -22.14 0.40 7.52
C VAL A 53 -21.13 1.53 7.31
N CYS A 54 -19.84 1.21 7.19
CA CYS A 54 -18.77 2.17 6.93
C CYS A 54 -18.96 2.93 5.61
N HIS A 55 -19.48 2.30 4.56
CA HIS A 55 -19.85 2.99 3.33
C HIS A 55 -20.93 4.06 3.57
N THR A 56 -21.90 3.80 4.45
CA THR A 56 -22.91 4.83 4.82
C THR A 56 -22.33 5.97 5.66
N GLU A 57 -21.15 5.77 6.25
CA GLU A 57 -20.40 6.78 7.01
C GLU A 57 -19.36 7.54 6.14
N GLY A 58 -19.29 7.24 4.83
CA GLY A 58 -18.37 7.90 3.89
C GLY A 58 -16.98 7.26 3.81
N PHE A 59 -16.83 6.02 4.25
CA PHE A 59 -15.58 5.26 4.16
C PHE A 59 -15.60 4.27 2.99
N HIS A 60 -14.41 3.88 2.52
CA HIS A 60 -14.25 2.95 1.40
C HIS A 60 -14.19 1.48 1.84
N GLY A 61 -14.09 1.22 3.14
CA GLY A 61 -14.10 -0.13 3.67
C GLY A 61 -14.29 -0.17 5.18
N GLY A 62 -14.23 -1.38 5.73
CA GLY A 62 -14.26 -1.60 7.17
C GLY A 62 -13.94 -3.03 7.57
N HIS A 63 -13.46 -3.20 8.79
CA HIS A 63 -13.12 -4.52 9.34
C HIS A 63 -13.37 -4.60 10.85
N CYS A 64 -13.57 -5.83 11.33
CA CYS A 64 -13.70 -6.13 12.75
C CYS A 64 -12.31 -6.23 13.42
N ARG A 65 -12.10 -5.53 14.52
CA ARG A 65 -10.81 -5.51 15.25
C ARG A 65 -10.97 -5.68 16.77
N GLY A 66 -10.00 -6.34 17.37
CA GLY A 66 -9.82 -6.46 18.82
C GLY A 66 -10.75 -7.45 19.53
N LEU A 67 -10.52 -7.64 20.83
CA LEU A 67 -11.25 -8.61 21.67
C LEU A 67 -12.74 -8.28 21.78
N ARG A 68 -13.08 -6.98 21.89
CA ARG A 68 -14.49 -6.51 21.90
C ARG A 68 -15.16 -6.54 20.53
N ARG A 69 -14.48 -7.04 19.49
CA ARG A 69 -14.96 -7.12 18.10
C ARG A 69 -15.59 -5.79 17.66
N ARG A 70 -14.85 -4.69 17.65
CA ARG A 70 -15.42 -3.40 17.19
C ARG A 70 -15.23 -3.25 15.68
N CYS A 71 -16.15 -2.56 15.02
CA CYS A 71 -16.04 -2.21 13.61
C CYS A 71 -15.19 -0.93 13.44
N PHE A 72 -14.15 -1.02 12.62
CA PHE A 72 -13.29 0.09 12.22
C PHE A 72 -13.45 0.32 10.72
N CYS A 73 -13.77 1.56 10.34
CA CYS A 73 -13.92 1.99 8.97
C CYS A 73 -12.59 2.48 8.42
N THR A 74 -12.34 2.24 7.13
CA THR A 74 -11.08 2.55 6.46
C THR A 74 -11.31 3.41 5.23
N LYS A 75 -10.43 4.40 5.01
CA LYS A 75 -10.42 5.24 3.81
C LYS A 75 -9.00 5.64 3.44
N HIS A 76 -8.79 6.00 2.18
CA HIS A 76 -7.55 6.61 1.76
C HIS A 76 -7.39 8.01 2.35
N CYS A 77 -6.17 8.30 2.77
CA CYS A 77 -5.59 9.55 3.22
C CYS A 77 -4.09 9.53 2.82
#